data_AF-A0A7C2KU11-F1
#
_entry.id   AF-A0A7C2KU11-F1
#
_cell.length_a   1.000
_cell.length_b   1.000
_cell.length_c   1.000
_cell.angle_alpha   90.00
_cell.angle_beta   90.00
_cell.angle_gamma   90.00
#
_symmetry.space_group_name_H-M   'P 1'
#
loop_
_entity.id
_entity.type
_entity.pdbx_description
1 polymer ?
#
loop_
_entity_poly.entity_id
_entity_poly.type
_entity_poly.pdbx_seq_one_letter_code
_entity_poly.pdbx_strand_id
1 'polypeptide(L)'
;LVHHYGDIGVYAVSFVSGLGDVDAIALSLSQLEIDQKISLTASVHGIVIASVTNSLVKLGIVFWVGGRTIGMRMSLFYLIALGMMGIGLWVNTLVFP
;
A
#
# COMPACT_ATOMS: atom_id res chain seq x y z
N LEU A 1 14.52 1.08 21.00
CA LEU A 1 13.17 1.54 21.42
C LEU A 1 12.67 2.74 20.62
N VAL A 2 13.50 3.73 20.24
CA VAL A 2 13.07 4.86 19.37
C VAL A 2 12.77 4.45 17.91
N HIS A 3 13.48 3.45 17.35
CA HIS A 3 13.27 3.00 15.96
C HIS A 3 11.85 2.46 15.68
N HIS A 4 11.21 1.76 16.63
CA HIS A 4 9.88 1.17 16.39
C HIS A 4 8.72 2.18 16.36
N TYR A 5 8.86 3.31 17.06
CA TYR A 5 7.83 4.35 17.00
C TYR A 5 7.88 5.13 15.68
N GLY A 6 9.05 5.22 15.05
CA GLY A 6 9.21 5.83 13.72
C GLY A 6 8.46 5.04 12.64
N ASP A 7 8.61 3.71 12.63
CA ASP A 7 7.97 2.85 11.64
C ASP A 7 6.44 2.84 11.74
N ILE A 8 5.89 2.90 12.97
CA ILE A 8 4.44 3.00 13.18
C ILE A 8 3.88 4.31 12.62
N GLY A 9 4.59 5.42 12.82
CA GLY A 9 4.22 6.71 12.23
C GLY A 9 4.22 6.66 10.70
N VAL A 10 5.23 6.02 10.11
CA VAL A 10 5.30 5.78 8.66
C VAL A 10 4.08 4.98 8.19
N TYR A 11 3.73 3.86 8.85
CA TYR A 11 2.57 3.05 8.46
C TYR A 11 1.23 3.79 8.58
N ALA A 12 1.05 4.60 9.62
CA ALA A 12 -0.17 5.39 9.80
C ALA A 12 -0.30 6.48 8.72
N VAL A 13 0.79 7.19 8.41
CA VAL A 13 0.82 8.19 7.34
C VAL A 13 0.63 7.54 5.97
N SER A 14 1.25 6.39 5.73
CA SER A 14 1.04 5.56 4.53
C SER A 14 -0.42 5.19 4.32
N PHE A 15 -1.09 4.75 5.37
CA PHE A 15 -2.50 4.41 5.32
C PHE A 15 -3.35 5.65 4.94
N VAL A 16 -3.15 6.78 5.63
CA VAL A 16 -3.96 7.99 5.41
C VAL A 16 -3.72 8.59 4.02
N SER A 17 -2.48 8.75 3.57
CA SER A 17 -2.24 9.32 2.24
C SER A 17 -2.62 8.37 1.11
N GLY A 18 -2.56 7.05 1.36
CA GLY A 18 -3.07 6.02 0.43
C GLY A 18 -4.57 6.11 0.16
N LEU A 19 -5.36 6.78 1.01
CA LEU A 19 -6.77 7.07 0.74
C LEU A 19 -6.96 8.07 -0.43
N GLY A 20 -5.97 8.94 -0.67
CA GLY A 20 -6.05 10.01 -1.65
C GLY A 20 -5.20 9.74 -2.90
N ASP A 21 -3.87 9.72 -2.73
CA ASP A 21 -2.93 9.57 -3.83
C ASP A 21 -1.74 8.68 -3.40
N VAL A 22 -1.71 7.47 -3.96
CA VAL A 22 -0.69 6.47 -3.61
C VAL A 22 0.68 6.81 -4.20
N ASP A 23 0.70 7.49 -5.35
CA ASP A 23 1.95 7.75 -6.09
C ASP A 23 2.77 8.83 -5.37
N ALA A 24 2.09 9.84 -4.82
CA ALA A 24 2.71 10.88 -4.01
C ALA A 24 3.36 10.33 -2.74
N ILE A 25 2.70 9.40 -2.02
CA ILE A 25 3.31 8.80 -0.84
C ILE A 25 4.37 7.76 -1.19
N ALA A 26 4.23 7.03 -2.29
CA ALA A 26 5.27 6.09 -2.72
C ALA A 26 6.58 6.80 -3.08
N LEU A 27 6.50 7.93 -3.81
CA LEU A 27 7.66 8.78 -4.07
C LEU A 27 8.24 9.36 -2.78
N SER A 28 7.39 9.83 -1.86
CA SER A 28 7.85 10.38 -0.58
C SER A 28 8.60 9.33 0.25
N LEU A 29 8.07 8.11 0.37
CA LEU A 29 8.71 7.02 1.11
C LEU A 29 10.01 6.56 0.44
N SER A 30 10.03 6.47 -0.89
CA SER A 30 11.24 6.17 -1.64
C SER A 30 12.31 7.24 -1.42
N GLN A 31 11.92 8.52 -1.40
CA GLN A 31 12.84 9.64 -1.13
C GLN A 31 13.36 9.62 0.31
N LEU A 32 12.52 9.29 1.29
CA LEU A 32 12.93 9.17 2.69
C LEU A 32 13.91 7.99 2.92
N GLU A 33 13.77 6.92 2.15
CA GLU A 33 14.69 5.78 2.15
C GLU A 33 16.04 6.17 1.55
N ILE A 34 16.05 6.85 0.40
CA ILE A 34 17.25 7.39 -0.24
C ILE A 34 18.00 8.35 0.69
N ASP A 35 17.26 9.18 1.44
CA ASP A 35 17.80 10.09 2.46
C ASP A 35 18.27 9.36 3.74
N GLN A 36 18.17 8.03 3.80
CA GLN A 36 18.48 7.18 4.97
C GLN A 36 17.72 7.56 6.25
N LYS A 37 16.56 8.21 6.11
CA LYS A 37 15.69 8.59 7.24
C LYS A 37 14.80 7.45 7.70
N ILE A 38 14.49 6.51 6.80
CA ILE A 38 13.72 5.29 7.08
C ILE A 38 14.43 4.09 6.44
N SER A 39 14.18 2.88 6.96
CA SER A 39 14.74 1.66 6.35
C SER A 39 14.04 1.31 5.04
N LEU A 40 14.74 0.60 4.16
CA LEU A 40 14.18 0.04 2.93
C LEU A 40 12.94 -0.80 3.21
N THR A 41 12.97 -1.64 4.24
CA THR A 41 11.84 -2.47 4.65
C THR A 41 10.64 -1.64 5.08
N ALA A 42 10.85 -0.57 5.86
CA ALA A 42 9.77 0.32 6.28
C ALA A 42 9.13 1.05 5.10
N SER A 43 9.95 1.50 4.13
CA SER A 43 9.49 2.14 2.90
C SER A 43 8.62 1.21 2.05
N VAL A 44 9.10 -0.02 1.79
CA VAL A 44 8.34 -1.04 1.05
C VAL A 44 7.01 -1.38 1.72
N HIS A 45 7.03 -1.60 3.04
CA HIS A 45 5.80 -1.88 3.79
C HIS A 45 4.81 -0.71 3.74
N GLY A 46 5.29 0.53 3.87
CA GLY A 46 4.45 1.72 3.76
C GLY A 46 3.78 1.84 2.38
N ILE A 47 4.52 1.61 1.30
CA ILE A 47 3.99 1.65 -0.08
C ILE A 47 2.90 0.59 -0.27
N VAL A 48 3.11 -0.60 0.26
CA VAL A 48 2.16 -1.70 0.19
C VAL A 48 0.87 -1.37 0.95
N ILE A 49 0.98 -0.86 2.18
CA ILE A 49 -0.18 -0.45 2.98
C ILE A 49 -0.97 0.65 2.25
N ALA A 50 -0.28 1.65 1.70
CA ALA A 50 -0.90 2.73 0.95
C ALA A 50 -1.65 2.20 -0.29
N SER A 51 -1.05 1.26 -1.02
CA SER A 51 -1.62 0.66 -2.23
C SER A 51 -2.83 -0.23 -1.96
N VAL A 52 -2.81 -0.99 -0.87
CA VAL A 52 -3.97 -1.78 -0.42
C VAL A 52 -5.12 -0.85 -0.04
N THR A 53 -4.82 0.24 0.67
CA THR A 53 -5.82 1.22 1.11
C THR A 53 -6.50 1.91 -0.06
N ASN A 54 -5.73 2.40 -1.04
CA ASN A 54 -6.22 2.98 -2.29
C ASN A 54 -7.15 2.02 -3.05
N SER A 55 -6.75 0.75 -3.13
CA SER A 55 -7.51 -0.30 -3.80
C SER A 55 -8.87 -0.54 -3.13
N LEU A 56 -8.89 -0.61 -1.79
CA LEU A 56 -10.11 -0.78 -1.01
C LEU A 56 -11.05 0.43 -1.16
N VAL A 57 -10.52 1.66 -1.12
CA VAL A 57 -11.31 2.88 -1.33
C VAL A 57 -11.95 2.90 -2.71
N LYS A 58 -11.17 2.66 -3.76
CA LYS A 58 -11.69 2.62 -5.13
C LYS A 58 -12.72 1.51 -5.31
N LEU A 59 -12.51 0.34 -4.71
CA LEU A 59 -13.49 -0.75 -4.71
C LEU A 59 -14.80 -0.30 -4.03
N GLY A 60 -14.72 0.38 -2.88
CA GLY A 60 -15.87 0.99 -2.21
C GLY A 60 -16.61 2.02 -3.08
N ILE A 61 -15.88 2.92 -3.73
CA ILE A 61 -16.45 3.90 -4.67
C ILE A 61 -17.15 3.21 -5.84
N VAL A 62 -16.54 2.17 -6.42
CA VAL A 62 -17.13 1.42 -7.54
C VAL A 62 -18.40 0.68 -7.11
N PHE A 63 -18.46 0.13 -5.90
CA PHE A 63 -19.68 -0.46 -5.36
C PHE A 63 -20.77 0.58 -5.12
N TRP A 64 -20.41 1.78 -4.65
CA TRP A 64 -21.36 2.84 -4.34
C TRP A 64 -21.92 3.54 -5.59
N VAL A 65 -21.05 3.85 -6.56
CA VAL A 65 -21.40 4.58 -7.79
C VAL A 65 -21.86 3.63 -8.90
N GLY A 66 -21.20 2.48 -9.07
CA GLY A 66 -21.44 1.54 -10.17
C GLY A 66 -22.50 0.47 -9.89
N GLY A 67 -22.98 0.36 -8.65
CA GLY A 67 -23.92 -0.67 -8.23
C GLY A 67 -23.32 -2.09 -8.20
N ARG A 68 -24.13 -3.05 -7.73
CA ARG A 68 -23.68 -4.42 -7.40
C ARG A 68 -23.10 -5.20 -8.58
N THR A 69 -23.61 -4.97 -9.80
CA THR A 69 -23.18 -5.68 -11.02
C THR A 69 -21.77 -5.26 -11.48
N ILE A 70 -21.44 -3.97 -11.40
CA ILE A 70 -20.11 -3.46 -11.76
C ILE A 70 -19.12 -3.75 -10.62
N GLY A 71 -19.57 -3.61 -9.36
CA GLY A 71 -18.78 -3.95 -8.17
C GLY A 71 -18.28 -5.40 -8.17
N MET A 72 -19.12 -6.38 -8.49
CA MET A 72 -18.73 -7.79 -8.55
C MET A 72 -17.76 -8.14 -9.69
N ARG A 73 -17.76 -7.41 -10.80
CA ARG A 73 -16.75 -7.58 -11.85
C ARG A 73 -15.41 -6.96 -11.44
N MET A 74 -15.44 -5.79 -10.82
CA MET A 74 -14.23 -5.13 -10.32
C MET A 74 -13.60 -5.86 -9.13
N SER A 75 -14.37 -6.52 -8.28
CA SER A 75 -13.82 -7.27 -7.15
C SER A 75 -12.91 -8.41 -7.60
N LEU A 76 -13.20 -9.04 -8.74
CA LEU A 76 -12.38 -10.10 -9.31
C LEU A 76 -11.03 -9.55 -9.81
N PHE A 77 -11.04 -8.35 -10.39
CA PHE A 77 -9.83 -7.63 -10.80
C PHE A 77 -8.97 -7.24 -9.58
N TYR A 78 -9.60 -6.71 -8.53
CA TYR A 78 -8.91 -6.36 -7.28
C TYR A 78 -8.35 -7.59 -6.55
N LEU A 79 -9.03 -8.72 -6.59
CA LEU A 79 -8.52 -9.98 -6.03
C LEU A 79 -7.22 -10.41 -6.69
N ILE A 80 -7.15 -10.33 -8.03
CA ILE A 80 -5.93 -10.65 -8.78
C ILE A 80 -4.83 -9.65 -8.45
N ALA A 81 -5.13 -8.35 -8.46
CA ALA A 81 -4.16 -7.30 -8.17
C ALA A 81 -3.57 -7.40 -6.75
N LEU A 82 -4.42 -7.58 -5.73
CA LEU A 82 -3.98 -7.78 -4.35
C LEU A 82 -3.22 -9.10 -4.19
N GLY A 83 -3.64 -10.16 -4.88
CA GLY A 83 -2.93 -11.44 -4.91
C GLY A 83 -1.51 -11.31 -5.46
N MET A 84 -1.34 -10.57 -6.57
CA MET A 84 -0.02 -10.28 -7.15
C MET A 84 0.86 -9.46 -6.20
N MET A 85 0.30 -8.46 -5.50
CA MET A 85 1.02 -7.72 -4.46
C MET A 85 1.46 -8.63 -3.31
N GLY A 86 0.60 -9.55 -2.86
CA GLY A 86 0.94 -10.53 -1.82
C GLY A 86 2.09 -11.47 -2.24
N ILE A 87 2.10 -11.91 -3.51
CA ILE A 87 3.20 -12.70 -4.06
C ILE A 87 4.50 -11.88 -4.08
N GLY A 88 4.42 -10.60 -4.46
CA GLY A 88 5.57 -9.69 -4.45
C GLY A 88 6.20 -9.53 -3.06
N LEU A 89 5.38 -9.41 -2.01
CA LEU A 89 5.85 -9.40 -0.62
C LEU A 89 6.54 -10.71 -0.25
N TRP A 90 5.94 -11.85 -0.62
CA TRP A 90 6.50 -13.16 -0.31
C TRP A 90 7.85 -13.38 -1.00
N VAL A 91 7.98 -12.96 -2.26
CA VAL A 91 9.26 -12.95 -2.99
C VAL A 91 10.26 -12.01 -2.33
N ASN A 92 9.84 -10.81 -1.89
CA ASN A 92 10.72 -9.89 -1.19
C ASN A 92 11.33 -10.51 0.08
N THR A 93 10.53 -11.25 0.86
CA THR A 93 11.01 -11.97 2.05
C THR A 93 11.96 -13.14 1.74
N LEU A 94 11.94 -13.69 0.53
CA LEU A 94 12.85 -14.76 0.11
C LEU A 94 14.17 -14.24 -0.46
N VAL A 95 14.15 -13.07 -1.11
CA VAL A 95 15.31 -12.47 -1.77
C VAL A 95 16.16 -11.66 -0.78
N PHE A 96 15.52 -11.05 0.22
CA PHE A 96 16.18 -10.26 1.26
C PHE A 96 15.81 -10.80 2.65
N PRO A 97 16.51 -11.85 3.15
CA PRO A 97 16.29 -12.40 4.48
C PRO A 97 16.84 -11.52 5.61
#